data_AF-A0A359KJQ4-F1
#
_entry.id   AF-A0A359KJQ4-F1
#
_cell.length_a   1.000
_cell.length_b   1.000
_cell.length_c   1.000
_cell.angle_alpha   90.00
_cell.angle_beta   90.00
_cell.angle_gamma   90.00
#
_symmetry.space_group_name_H-M   'P 1'
#
loop_
_entity.id
_entity.type
_entity.pdbx_description
1 polymer ?
#
loop_
_entity_poly.entity_id
_entity_poly.type
_entity_poly.pdbx_seq_one_letter_code
_entity_poly.pdbx_strand_id
1 'polypeptide(L)'
;EGGQGAVVDQGLMAQIPEAYRDQFEQALFLFKMGLPFNLDAWDGYPAGRERLYAAFAEAGVQPIVLAGDSHAFWVNDLKDANGARRAVEFGTSAVSSPSIGDAIGGFPLGAALMQANDEVRFCDQSAKGFILLTLTEGRAEAALMQVSTIFAKPFEVTALKRVGVNRADGTITGV
;
A
#
# COMPACT_ATOMS: atom_id res chain seq x y z
N GLU A 1 25.83 -12.40 10.37
CA GLU A 1 25.28 -13.72 10.78
C GLU A 1 23.76 -13.65 10.72
N GLY A 2 23.13 -14.62 10.04
CA GLY A 2 21.72 -14.98 10.22
C GLY A 2 20.64 -14.01 9.75
N GLY A 3 20.55 -13.73 8.43
CA GLY A 3 19.35 -13.12 7.86
C GLY A 3 18.17 -14.10 7.92
N GLN A 4 17.28 -13.94 8.90
CA GLN A 4 15.96 -14.56 8.89
C GLN A 4 15.12 -13.87 7.81
N GLY A 5 15.37 -14.21 6.54
CA GLY A 5 14.38 -13.98 5.50
C GLY A 5 13.14 -14.76 5.90
N ALA A 6 12.02 -14.06 6.09
CA ALA A 6 10.75 -14.64 6.50
C ALA A 6 10.48 -15.90 5.68
N VAL A 7 10.61 -17.07 6.32
CA VAL A 7 10.12 -18.32 5.77
C VAL A 7 8.62 -18.09 5.72
N VAL A 8 8.09 -17.93 4.50
CA VAL A 8 6.64 -17.97 4.35
C VAL A 8 6.29 -19.39 4.74
N ASP A 9 5.63 -19.53 5.88
CA ASP A 9 5.25 -20.81 6.43
C ASP A 9 4.54 -21.62 5.34
N GLN A 10 4.97 -22.85 5.10
CA GLN A 10 4.32 -23.74 4.13
C GLN A 10 2.83 -23.90 4.43
N GLY A 11 2.43 -23.80 5.71
CA GLY A 11 1.03 -23.77 6.14
C GLY A 11 0.26 -22.51 5.71
N LEU A 12 0.94 -21.40 5.47
CA LEU A 12 0.35 -20.15 4.97
C LEU A 12 0.21 -20.19 3.43
N MET A 13 1.19 -20.77 2.74
CA MET A 13 1.13 -21.02 1.28
C MET A 13 0.00 -21.99 0.90
N ALA A 14 -0.28 -22.99 1.74
CA ALA A 14 -1.36 -23.94 1.53
C ALA A 14 -2.77 -23.29 1.53
N GLN A 15 -2.92 -22.08 2.09
CA GLN A 15 -4.20 -21.35 2.11
C GLN A 15 -4.52 -20.67 0.77
N ILE A 16 -3.51 -20.52 -0.08
CA ILE A 16 -3.68 -19.90 -1.39
C ILE A 16 -4.29 -20.93 -2.35
N PRO A 17 -5.37 -20.58 -3.08
CA PRO A 17 -5.94 -21.47 -4.08
C PRO A 17 -4.87 -21.90 -5.10
N GLU A 18 -4.90 -23.18 -5.47
CA GLU A 18 -3.89 -23.79 -6.34
C GLU A 18 -3.65 -23.02 -7.64
N ALA A 19 -4.72 -22.49 -8.23
CA ALA A 19 -4.67 -21.69 -9.45
C ALA A 19 -3.79 -20.41 -9.36
N TYR A 20 -3.52 -19.91 -8.14
CA TYR A 20 -2.75 -18.68 -7.92
C TYR A 20 -1.39 -18.90 -7.25
N ARG A 21 -1.07 -20.13 -6.82
CA ARG A 21 0.16 -20.39 -6.03
C ARG A 21 1.43 -20.05 -6.78
N ASP A 22 1.59 -20.53 -8.01
CA ASP A 22 2.81 -20.31 -8.79
C ASP A 22 3.07 -18.81 -9.04
N GLN A 23 2.02 -18.07 -9.41
CA GLN A 23 2.10 -16.62 -9.63
C GLN A 23 2.46 -15.89 -8.33
N PHE A 24 1.85 -16.30 -7.22
CA PHE A 24 2.13 -15.72 -5.91
C PHE A 24 3.55 -16.02 -5.44
N GLU A 25 4.05 -17.25 -5.63
CA GLU A 25 5.42 -17.63 -5.30
C GLU A 25 6.44 -16.84 -6.11
N GLN A 26 6.20 -16.65 -7.41
CA GLN A 26 7.05 -15.82 -8.26
C GLN A 26 7.05 -14.35 -7.79
N ALA A 27 5.87 -13.79 -7.52
CA ALA A 27 5.75 -12.42 -7.03
C ALA A 27 6.48 -12.23 -5.68
N LEU A 28 6.30 -13.16 -4.74
CA LEU A 28 7.01 -13.17 -3.45
C LEU A 28 8.52 -13.28 -3.63
N PHE A 29 8.98 -14.11 -4.56
CA PHE A 29 10.41 -14.27 -4.83
C PHE A 29 11.01 -12.97 -5.36
N LEU A 30 10.38 -12.34 -6.37
CA LEU A 30 10.82 -11.06 -6.91
C LEU A 30 10.83 -9.97 -5.83
N PHE A 31 9.77 -9.90 -5.05
CA PHE A 31 9.65 -8.96 -3.94
C PHE A 31 10.77 -9.14 -2.91
N LYS A 32 11.07 -10.38 -2.49
CA LYS A 32 12.19 -10.68 -1.57
C LYS A 32 13.56 -10.31 -2.11
N MET A 33 13.73 -10.32 -3.44
CA MET A 33 14.95 -9.91 -4.11
C MET A 33 15.03 -8.39 -4.32
N GLY A 34 14.02 -7.63 -3.89
CA GLY A 34 13.91 -6.19 -4.16
C GLY A 34 13.71 -5.87 -5.64
N LEU A 35 13.21 -6.83 -6.42
CA LEU A 35 12.95 -6.67 -7.84
C LEU A 35 11.48 -6.24 -8.07
N PRO A 36 11.21 -5.46 -9.13
CA PRO A 36 9.84 -5.14 -9.53
C PRO A 36 9.00 -6.40 -9.73
N PHE A 37 7.87 -6.49 -9.04
CA PHE A 37 6.90 -7.57 -9.20
C PHE A 37 5.58 -7.07 -9.82
N ASN A 38 5.32 -5.77 -9.79
CA ASN A 38 4.20 -5.14 -10.48
C ASN A 38 4.71 -4.15 -11.54
N LEU A 39 4.76 -4.61 -12.80
CA LEU A 39 5.24 -3.82 -13.93
C LEU A 39 4.23 -2.77 -14.43
N ASP A 40 2.98 -2.84 -13.97
CA ASP A 40 1.93 -1.87 -14.32
C ASP A 40 1.81 -0.74 -13.28
N ALA A 41 2.52 -0.84 -12.15
CA ALA A 41 2.58 0.18 -11.11
C ALA A 41 3.93 0.90 -11.09
N TRP A 42 4.17 1.70 -10.03
CA TRP A 42 5.40 2.47 -9.80
C TRP A 42 6.68 1.66 -10.02
N ASP A 43 6.70 0.38 -9.63
CA ASP A 43 7.87 -0.48 -9.71
C ASP A 43 8.26 -0.84 -11.15
N GLY A 44 7.32 -0.78 -12.10
CA GLY A 44 7.60 -0.95 -13.53
C GLY A 44 8.33 0.22 -14.17
N TYR A 45 8.35 1.40 -13.53
CA TYR A 45 8.82 2.65 -14.13
C TYR A 45 9.80 3.43 -13.23
N PRO A 46 10.88 2.80 -12.72
CA PRO A 46 11.77 3.44 -11.74
C PRO A 46 12.40 4.73 -12.25
N ALA A 47 12.83 4.77 -13.51
CA ALA A 47 13.39 6.00 -14.10
C ALA A 47 12.34 7.13 -14.23
N GLY A 48 11.06 6.79 -14.45
CA GLY A 48 9.97 7.75 -14.47
C GLY A 48 9.67 8.30 -13.07
N ARG A 49 9.60 7.39 -12.09
CA ARG A 49 9.41 7.71 -10.67
C ARG A 49 10.49 8.66 -10.16
N GLU A 50 11.76 8.37 -10.41
CA GLU A 50 12.87 9.22 -9.97
C GLU A 50 12.86 10.62 -10.62
N ARG A 51 12.45 10.73 -11.89
CA ARG A 51 12.28 12.06 -12.52
C ARG A 51 11.17 12.87 -11.85
N LEU A 52 10.08 12.23 -11.46
CA LEU A 52 8.99 12.89 -10.73
C LEU A 52 9.45 13.34 -9.34
N TYR A 53 10.19 12.49 -8.62
CA TYR A 53 10.76 12.82 -7.32
C TYR A 53 11.78 13.95 -7.38
N ALA A 54 12.61 13.99 -8.43
CA ALA A 54 13.51 15.11 -8.68
C ALA A 54 12.73 16.43 -8.89
N ALA A 55 11.60 16.39 -9.61
CA ALA A 55 10.76 17.57 -9.80
C ALA A 55 10.13 18.06 -8.47
N PHE A 56 9.72 17.15 -7.58
CA PHE A 56 9.26 17.53 -6.23
C PHE A 56 10.37 18.18 -5.42
N ALA A 57 11.59 17.62 -5.50
CA ALA A 57 12.77 18.16 -4.82
C ALA A 57 13.12 19.56 -5.32
N GLU A 58 13.15 19.77 -6.64
CA GLU A 58 13.44 21.05 -7.28
C GLU A 58 12.41 22.13 -6.89
N ALA A 59 11.13 21.74 -6.82
CA ALA A 59 10.06 22.63 -6.37
C ALA A 59 10.03 22.88 -4.86
N GLY A 60 10.83 22.15 -4.07
CA GLY A 60 10.85 22.26 -2.60
C GLY A 60 9.54 21.81 -1.93
N VAL A 61 8.84 20.83 -2.52
CA VAL A 61 7.55 20.33 -2.04
C VAL A 61 7.63 18.86 -1.62
N GLN A 62 6.71 18.45 -0.74
CA GLN A 62 6.47 17.06 -0.36
C GLN A 62 4.97 16.77 -0.50
N PRO A 63 4.51 16.40 -1.72
CA PRO A 63 3.09 16.29 -2.00
C PRO A 63 2.44 15.07 -1.36
N ILE A 64 1.11 15.08 -1.37
CA ILE A 64 0.28 13.90 -1.16
C ILE A 64 -0.08 13.34 -2.54
N VAL A 65 0.26 12.08 -2.77
CA VAL A 65 -0.11 11.32 -3.96
C VAL A 65 -1.37 10.51 -3.65
N LEU A 66 -2.38 10.60 -4.52
CA LEU A 66 -3.58 9.79 -4.44
C LEU A 66 -3.54 8.72 -5.52
N ALA A 67 -3.69 7.47 -5.11
CA ALA A 67 -3.62 6.32 -6.01
C ALA A 67 -4.85 5.42 -5.85
N GLY A 68 -5.03 4.53 -6.83
CA GLY A 68 -6.08 3.52 -6.87
C GLY A 68 -5.59 2.28 -7.61
N ASP A 69 -6.45 1.68 -8.44
CA ASP A 69 -6.18 0.53 -9.32
C ASP A 69 -5.86 -0.80 -8.61
N SER A 70 -4.97 -0.81 -7.63
CA SER A 70 -4.54 -2.03 -6.90
C SER A 70 -5.63 -2.74 -6.09
N HIS A 71 -6.81 -2.11 -5.94
CA HIS A 71 -7.93 -2.61 -5.12
C HIS A 71 -7.56 -2.88 -3.66
N ALA A 72 -6.61 -2.11 -3.11
CA ALA A 72 -6.14 -2.23 -1.74
C ALA A 72 -5.94 -0.84 -1.13
N PHE A 73 -6.06 -0.75 0.20
CA PHE A 73 -5.67 0.47 0.91
C PHE A 73 -4.17 0.47 1.16
N TRP A 74 -3.54 1.61 0.90
CA TRP A 74 -2.13 1.84 1.13
C TRP A 74 -1.89 3.18 1.81
N VAL A 75 -0.89 3.19 2.69
CA VAL A 75 -0.27 4.42 3.20
C VAL A 75 1.22 4.24 3.05
N ASN A 76 1.82 4.96 2.11
CA ASN A 76 3.24 4.83 1.81
C ASN A 76 3.98 6.13 2.09
N ASP A 77 5.19 5.98 2.61
CA ASP A 77 6.17 7.04 2.79
C ASP A 77 7.21 6.94 1.68
N LEU A 78 6.95 7.64 0.58
CA LEU A 78 7.67 7.48 -0.68
C LEU A 78 9.08 8.09 -0.61
N LYS A 79 10.11 7.29 -0.88
CA LYS A 79 11.51 7.74 -0.86
C LYS A 79 12.15 7.61 -2.24
N ASP A 80 13.10 8.49 -2.52
CA ASP A 80 13.93 8.36 -3.71
C ASP A 80 15.02 7.30 -3.54
N ALA A 81 15.78 7.05 -4.61
CA ALA A 81 16.88 6.08 -4.59
C ALA A 81 17.99 6.39 -3.56
N ASN A 82 18.05 7.61 -3.02
CA ASN A 82 18.99 8.01 -1.97
C ASN A 82 18.38 7.87 -0.56
N GLY A 83 17.13 7.40 -0.46
CA GLY A 83 16.38 7.26 0.79
C GLY A 83 15.78 8.56 1.30
N ALA A 84 15.83 9.66 0.53
CA ALA A 84 15.20 10.90 0.93
C ALA A 84 13.69 10.81 0.67
N ARG A 85 12.88 11.12 1.69
CA ARG A 85 11.42 11.19 1.54
C ARG A 85 11.04 12.26 0.52
N ARG A 86 10.12 11.92 -0.37
CA ARG A 86 9.63 12.78 -1.46
C ARG A 86 8.14 13.05 -1.41
N ALA A 87 7.34 12.11 -0.92
CA ALA A 87 5.89 12.28 -0.85
C ALA A 87 5.26 11.33 0.17
N VAL A 88 3.99 11.55 0.51
CA VAL A 88 3.13 10.52 1.10
C VAL A 88 2.12 10.07 0.08
N GLU A 89 1.89 8.77 -0.02
CA GLU A 89 0.85 8.20 -0.86
C GLU A 89 -0.30 7.66 -0.01
N PHE A 90 -1.52 7.96 -0.46
CA PHE A 90 -2.74 7.30 -0.03
C PHE A 90 -3.32 6.52 -1.21
N GLY A 91 -3.09 5.20 -1.21
CA GLY A 91 -3.73 4.28 -2.15
C GLY A 91 -5.12 3.91 -1.65
N THR A 92 -6.15 4.20 -2.44
CA THR A 92 -7.54 3.89 -2.10
C THR A 92 -7.90 2.51 -2.60
N SER A 93 -8.60 1.73 -1.77
CA SER A 93 -9.15 0.44 -2.19
C SER A 93 -10.24 0.59 -3.26
N ALA A 94 -10.72 -0.53 -3.79
CA ALA A 94 -11.85 -0.55 -4.69
C ALA A 94 -13.17 -0.27 -3.97
N VAL A 95 -14.11 0.34 -4.69
CA VAL A 95 -15.50 0.46 -4.23
C VAL A 95 -16.17 -0.92 -4.18
N SER A 96 -15.97 -1.76 -5.21
CA SER A 96 -16.60 -3.08 -5.31
C SER A 96 -15.80 -4.15 -6.08
N SER A 97 -14.73 -3.78 -6.80
CA SER A 97 -13.93 -4.74 -7.56
C SER A 97 -13.18 -5.74 -6.66
N PRO A 98 -12.98 -7.00 -7.07
CA PRO A 98 -12.20 -7.97 -6.31
C PRO A 98 -10.73 -7.54 -6.16
N SER A 99 -10.14 -7.79 -4.99
CA SER A 99 -8.74 -7.50 -4.69
C SER A 99 -7.88 -8.77 -4.68
N ILE A 100 -6.55 -8.60 -4.63
CA ILE A 100 -5.63 -9.74 -4.46
C ILE A 100 -5.94 -10.49 -3.16
N GLY A 101 -6.28 -9.78 -2.08
CA GLY A 101 -6.70 -10.39 -0.82
C GLY A 101 -7.90 -11.33 -0.96
N ASP A 102 -8.86 -11.01 -1.84
CA ASP A 102 -10.00 -11.89 -2.12
C ASP A 102 -9.57 -13.19 -2.83
N ALA A 103 -8.50 -13.13 -3.63
CA ALA A 103 -8.01 -14.25 -4.44
C ALA A 103 -7.10 -15.21 -3.66
N ILE A 104 -6.28 -14.70 -2.74
CA ILE A 104 -5.26 -15.50 -2.02
C ILE A 104 -5.75 -16.03 -0.66
N GLY A 105 -7.01 -15.79 -0.30
CA GLY A 105 -7.60 -16.27 0.94
C GLY A 105 -7.06 -15.58 2.19
N GLY A 106 -7.00 -16.31 3.31
CA GLY A 106 -6.60 -15.79 4.63
C GLY A 106 -5.13 -15.38 4.78
N PHE A 107 -4.34 -15.39 3.71
CA PHE A 107 -2.94 -14.97 3.76
C PHE A 107 -2.85 -13.47 4.12
N PRO A 108 -2.13 -13.09 5.20
CA PRO A 108 -2.04 -11.70 5.65
C PRO A 108 -1.05 -10.87 4.80
N LEU A 109 -1.34 -10.70 3.51
CA LEU A 109 -0.43 -10.07 2.54
C LEU A 109 -0.05 -8.64 2.92
N GLY A 110 -1.02 -7.84 3.40
CA GLY A 110 -0.74 -6.48 3.84
C GLY A 110 0.32 -6.42 4.94
N ALA A 111 0.25 -7.30 5.93
CA ALA A 111 1.23 -7.38 7.00
C ALA A 111 2.61 -7.83 6.50
N ALA A 112 2.66 -8.80 5.58
CA ALA A 112 3.91 -9.25 4.98
C ALA A 112 4.60 -8.13 4.18
N LEU A 113 3.82 -7.33 3.43
CA LEU A 113 4.32 -6.18 2.67
C LEU A 113 4.87 -5.08 3.59
N MET A 114 4.13 -4.75 4.66
CA MET A 114 4.57 -3.77 5.67
C MET A 114 5.87 -4.20 6.38
N GLN A 115 6.07 -5.49 6.61
CA GLN A 115 7.30 -5.99 7.25
C GLN A 115 8.51 -5.95 6.34
N ALA A 116 8.31 -6.11 5.03
CA ALA A 116 9.39 -6.26 4.07
C ALA A 116 9.76 -4.96 3.33
N ASN A 117 8.90 -3.94 3.36
CA ASN A 117 9.18 -2.63 2.78
C ASN A 117 8.88 -1.51 3.79
N ASP A 118 9.92 -0.76 4.16
CA ASP A 118 9.84 0.29 5.17
C ASP A 118 9.09 1.56 4.71
N GLU A 119 8.84 1.69 3.40
CA GLU A 119 7.95 2.72 2.85
C GLU A 119 6.49 2.41 3.15
N VAL A 120 6.12 1.13 3.27
CA VAL A 120 4.72 0.71 3.45
C VAL A 120 4.34 0.82 4.92
N ARG A 121 3.73 1.96 5.28
CA ARG A 121 3.32 2.26 6.66
C ARG A 121 2.01 1.58 7.05
N PHE A 122 1.13 1.34 6.09
CA PHE A 122 -0.09 0.57 6.28
C PHE A 122 -0.54 -0.05 4.95
N CYS A 123 -1.03 -1.28 5.00
CA CYS A 123 -1.60 -1.96 3.84
C CYS A 123 -2.75 -2.87 4.25
N ASP A 124 -3.92 -2.69 3.61
CA ASP A 124 -5.04 -3.63 3.70
C ASP A 124 -5.45 -4.08 2.30
N GLN A 125 -5.33 -5.39 2.06
CA GLN A 125 -5.53 -6.01 0.74
C GLN A 125 -6.96 -6.51 0.51
N SER A 126 -7.89 -6.31 1.45
CA SER A 126 -9.20 -6.97 1.43
C SER A 126 -10.38 -6.02 1.61
N ALA A 127 -10.26 -5.02 2.48
CA ALA A 127 -11.33 -4.08 2.77
C ALA A 127 -11.73 -3.29 1.50
N LYS A 128 -13.03 -3.13 1.29
CA LYS A 128 -13.59 -2.32 0.19
C LYS A 128 -14.08 -0.99 0.73
N GLY A 129 -13.96 0.09 -0.05
CA GLY A 129 -14.44 1.40 0.37
C GLY A 129 -13.74 2.57 -0.32
N PHE A 130 -13.48 3.63 0.43
CA PHE A 130 -12.94 4.90 -0.10
C PHE A 130 -12.09 5.63 0.94
N ILE A 131 -11.31 6.61 0.52
CA ILE A 131 -10.59 7.51 1.44
C ILE A 131 -11.34 8.84 1.55
N LEU A 132 -11.60 9.27 2.78
CA LEU A 132 -12.04 10.64 3.08
C LEU A 132 -10.81 11.47 3.48
N LEU A 133 -10.35 12.32 2.57
CA LEU A 133 -9.21 13.21 2.80
C LEU A 133 -9.69 14.60 3.23
N THR A 134 -9.26 15.04 4.42
CA THR A 134 -9.50 16.38 4.94
C THR A 134 -8.19 17.16 4.97
N LEU A 135 -8.15 18.31 4.31
CA LEU A 135 -6.96 19.16 4.24
C LEU A 135 -7.19 20.46 5.02
N THR A 136 -6.18 20.82 5.81
CA THR A 136 -6.09 22.10 6.49
C THR A 136 -4.74 22.73 6.16
N GLU A 137 -4.53 23.99 6.57
CA GLU A 137 -3.26 24.66 6.31
C GLU A 137 -2.05 23.94 6.93
N GLY A 138 -2.21 23.32 8.11
CA GLY A 138 -1.11 22.68 8.83
C GLY A 138 -1.07 21.15 8.76
N ARG A 139 -2.14 20.50 8.29
CA ARG A 139 -2.29 19.05 8.37
C ARG A 139 -3.21 18.49 7.29
N ALA A 140 -2.89 17.28 6.83
CA ALA A 140 -3.83 16.39 6.15
C ALA A 140 -4.28 15.26 7.09
N GLU A 141 -5.55 14.85 7.01
CA GLU A 141 -6.06 13.62 7.61
C GLU A 141 -6.73 12.77 6.53
N ALA A 142 -6.26 11.54 6.38
CA ALA A 142 -6.88 10.52 5.54
C ALA A 142 -7.58 9.49 6.43
N ALA A 143 -8.91 9.40 6.33
CA ALA A 143 -9.68 8.31 6.90
C ALA A 143 -9.93 7.24 5.83
N LEU A 144 -9.38 6.06 6.02
CA LEU A 144 -9.60 4.90 5.16
C LEU A 144 -10.95 4.29 5.58
N MET A 145 -11.99 4.61 4.83
CA MET A 145 -13.36 4.20 5.13
C MET A 145 -13.64 2.85 4.47
N GLN A 146 -14.00 1.86 5.26
CA GLN A 146 -14.42 0.55 4.77
C GLN A 146 -15.95 0.42 4.81
N VAL A 147 -16.49 -0.39 3.90
CA VAL A 147 -17.89 -0.84 3.93
C VAL A 147 -17.96 -2.27 4.48
N SER A 148 -18.96 -2.55 5.30
CA SER A 148 -19.20 -3.89 5.89
C SER A 148 -19.45 -4.99 4.85
N THR A 149 -20.08 -4.65 3.73
CA THR A 149 -20.32 -5.57 2.61
C THR A 149 -20.59 -4.79 1.33
N ILE A 150 -20.24 -5.39 0.19
CA ILE A 150 -20.58 -4.89 -1.16
C ILE A 150 -21.75 -5.65 -1.79
N PHE A 151 -22.30 -6.67 -1.09
CA PHE A 151 -23.29 -7.59 -1.65
C PHE A 151 -24.73 -7.27 -1.25
N ALA A 152 -24.94 -6.46 -0.21
CA ALA A 152 -26.28 -6.20 0.33
C ALA A 152 -26.42 -4.77 0.86
N LYS A 153 -27.68 -4.34 1.02
CA LYS A 153 -28.06 -3.11 1.72
C LYS A 153 -29.00 -3.45 2.90
N PRO A 154 -28.98 -2.68 4.01
CA PRO A 154 -28.02 -1.61 4.27
C PRO A 154 -26.61 -2.16 4.50
N PHE A 155 -25.60 -1.34 4.22
CA PHE A 155 -24.22 -1.58 4.63
C PHE A 155 -23.79 -0.47 5.59
N GLU A 156 -22.92 -0.82 6.51
CA GLU A 156 -22.27 0.13 7.41
C GLU A 156 -20.96 0.64 6.82
N VAL A 157 -20.63 1.89 7.14
CA VAL A 157 -19.35 2.54 6.78
C VAL A 157 -18.60 2.84 8.07
N THR A 158 -17.37 2.34 8.20
CA THR A 158 -16.52 2.56 9.37
C THR A 158 -15.13 2.99 8.95
N ALA A 159 -14.43 3.75 9.80
CA ALA A 159 -13.03 4.08 9.54
C ALA A 159 -12.17 2.88 9.95
N LEU A 160 -11.54 2.23 8.97
CA LEU A 160 -10.56 1.18 9.20
C LEU A 160 -9.28 1.75 9.82
N LYS A 161 -8.83 2.90 9.31
CA LYS A 161 -7.64 3.61 9.78
C LYS A 161 -7.83 5.12 9.61
N ARG A 162 -7.21 5.91 10.49
CA ARG A 162 -7.07 7.36 10.33
C ARG A 162 -5.60 7.72 10.40
N VAL A 163 -5.12 8.38 9.36
CA VAL A 163 -3.72 8.77 9.22
C VAL A 163 -3.62 10.28 9.12
N GLY A 164 -2.74 10.87 9.93
CA GLY A 164 -2.40 12.28 9.86
C GLY A 164 -1.07 12.50 9.17
N VAL A 165 -0.95 13.57 8.38
CA VAL A 165 0.33 14.06 7.85
C VAL A 165 0.50 15.52 8.26
N ASN A 166 1.55 15.82 9.01
CA ASN A 166 1.88 17.19 9.37
C ASN A 166 2.58 17.88 8.20
N ARG A 167 2.15 19.09 7.83
CA ARG A 167 2.75 19.83 6.72
C ARG A 167 4.19 20.28 7.00
N ALA A 168 4.52 20.60 8.24
CA ALA A 168 5.78 21.24 8.59
C ALA A 168 6.99 20.31 8.40
N ASP A 169 6.83 19.04 8.77
CA ASP A 169 7.89 18.04 8.77
C ASP A 169 7.54 16.78 7.96
N GLY A 170 6.29 16.66 7.51
CA GLY A 170 5.81 15.50 6.78
C GLY A 170 5.50 14.29 7.66
N THR A 171 5.58 14.41 8.98
CA THR A 171 5.42 13.26 9.89
C THR A 171 4.06 12.60 9.71
N ILE A 172 4.08 11.28 9.49
CA ILE A 172 2.89 10.44 9.41
C ILE A 172 2.55 9.96 10.83
N THR A 173 1.28 10.08 11.21
CA THR A 173 0.76 9.65 12.52
C THR A 173 -0.44 8.74 12.33
N GLY A 174 -0.69 7.87 13.31
CA GLY A 174 -1.83 6.93 13.25
C GLY A 174 -1.63 5.78 12.26
N VAL A 175 -0.38 5.38 12.00
CA VAL A 175 -0.01 4.17 11.24
C VAL A 175 0.55 3.11 12.18
#